data_AF-A0A4P8SP24-F1
#
_entry.id   AF-A0A4P8SP24-F1
#
_cell.length_a   1.000
_cell.length_b   1.000
_cell.length_c   1.000
_cell.angle_alpha   90.00
_cell.angle_beta   90.00
_cell.angle_gamma   90.00
#
_symmetry.space_group_name_H-M   'P 1'
#
loop_
_entity.id
_entity.type
_entity.pdbx_description
1 polymer ?
#
loop_
_entity_poly.entity_id
_entity_poly.type
_entity_poly.pdbx_seq_one_letter_code
_entity_poly.pdbx_strand_id
1 'polypeptide(L)'
;MMRVLAVLLALAVAGLAYTLQHASGLRHDLTQAQGIIGTLSAGLESRDKAIARLQDEARTLADQEQALRQAQSQAGALALQRELQIQREHDADESLRAWSAAALPDAAKRLHQRPAFSNARDYLAWLSTRDQLPDPRH
;
A
#
# COMPACT_ATOMS: atom_id res chain seq x y z
N MET A 1 3.91 -97.37 -21.36
CA MET A 1 3.28 -96.57 -20.28
C MET A 1 4.26 -95.62 -19.60
N MET A 2 5.42 -96.07 -19.06
CA MET A 2 6.39 -95.16 -18.40
C MET A 2 6.88 -93.98 -19.25
N ARG A 3 7.15 -94.19 -20.56
CA ARG A 3 7.62 -93.11 -21.45
C ARG A 3 6.59 -91.99 -21.63
N VAL A 4 5.30 -92.34 -21.68
CA VAL A 4 4.21 -91.35 -21.84
C VAL A 4 4.04 -90.54 -20.56
N LEU A 5 4.11 -91.19 -19.40
CA LEU A 5 4.11 -90.50 -18.10
C LEU A 5 5.30 -89.56 -17.95
N ALA A 6 6.50 -89.97 -18.37
CA ALA A 6 7.69 -89.13 -18.31
C ALA A 6 7.56 -87.88 -19.21
N VAL A 7 6.98 -88.02 -20.40
CA VAL A 7 6.74 -86.88 -21.32
C VAL A 7 5.70 -85.92 -20.75
N LEU A 8 4.60 -86.44 -20.20
CA LEU A 8 3.57 -85.61 -19.56
C LEU A 8 4.11 -84.84 -18.36
N LEU A 9 4.94 -85.49 -17.54
CA LEU A 9 5.56 -84.85 -16.38
C LEU A 9 6.56 -83.78 -16.80
N ALA A 10 7.37 -84.04 -17.83
CA ALA A 10 8.28 -83.05 -18.40
C ALA A 10 7.53 -81.81 -18.94
N LEU A 11 6.40 -82.02 -19.62
CA LEU A 11 5.55 -80.92 -20.09
C LEU A 11 4.93 -80.12 -18.95
N ALA A 12 4.47 -80.78 -17.89
CA ALA A 12 3.94 -80.12 -16.70
C ALA A 12 5.02 -79.25 -16.01
N VAL A 13 6.24 -79.78 -15.88
CA VAL A 13 7.38 -79.04 -15.31
C VAL A 13 7.78 -77.86 -16.19
N ALA A 14 7.82 -78.04 -17.51
CA ALA A 14 8.11 -76.95 -18.45
C ALA A 14 7.06 -75.83 -18.38
N GLY A 15 5.77 -76.19 -18.28
CA GLY A 15 4.69 -75.22 -18.12
C GLY A 15 4.79 -74.45 -16.80
N LEU A 16 5.10 -75.13 -15.69
CA LEU A 16 5.34 -74.50 -14.40
C LEU A 16 6.55 -73.57 -14.41
N ALA A 17 7.65 -73.99 -15.05
CA ALA A 17 8.84 -73.14 -15.18
C ALA A 17 8.54 -71.86 -15.98
N TYR A 18 7.76 -71.98 -17.06
CA TYR A 18 7.36 -70.84 -17.88
C TYR A 18 6.48 -69.82 -17.14
N THR A 19 5.50 -70.28 -16.36
CA THR A 19 4.61 -69.40 -15.58
C THR A 19 5.35 -68.71 -14.44
N LEU A 20 6.29 -69.39 -13.80
CA LEU A 20 7.15 -68.80 -12.77
C LEU A 20 8.05 -67.69 -13.33
N GLN A 21 8.63 -67.89 -14.52
CA GLN A 21 9.43 -66.87 -15.19
C GLN A 21 8.58 -65.63 -15.55
N HIS A 22 7.39 -65.83 -16.11
CA HIS A 22 6.48 -64.71 -16.42
C HIS A 22 6.03 -63.97 -15.17
N ALA A 23 5.68 -64.69 -14.10
CA ALA A 23 5.30 -64.08 -12.82
C ALA A 23 6.45 -63.27 -12.21
N SER A 24 7.71 -63.69 -12.41
CA SER A 24 8.88 -62.95 -11.92
C SER A 24 9.11 -61.64 -12.69
N GLY A 25 8.88 -61.63 -14.01
CA GLY A 25 8.95 -60.43 -14.84
C GLY A 25 7.91 -59.38 -14.42
N LEU A 26 6.64 -59.79 -14.26
CA LEU A 26 5.57 -58.89 -13.82
C LEU A 26 5.85 -58.29 -12.43
N ARG A 27 6.46 -59.05 -11.52
CA ARG A 27 6.84 -58.55 -10.18
C ARG A 27 7.96 -57.51 -10.26
N HIS A 28 8.91 -57.68 -11.19
CA HIS A 28 9.98 -56.72 -11.40
C HIS A 28 9.42 -55.39 -11.92
N ASP A 29 8.55 -55.45 -12.93
CA ASP A 29 7.93 -54.26 -13.52
C ASP A 29 7.07 -53.48 -12.52
N LEU A 30 6.32 -54.17 -11.65
CA LEU A 30 5.56 -53.53 -10.58
C LEU A 30 6.47 -52.84 -9.56
N THR A 31 7.60 -53.46 -9.20
CA THR A 31 8.55 -52.87 -8.25
C THR A 31 9.21 -51.62 -8.86
N GLN A 32 9.56 -51.67 -10.14
CA GLN A 32 10.10 -50.52 -10.87
C GLN A 32 9.07 -49.39 -11.00
N ALA A 33 7.82 -49.71 -11.35
CA ALA A 33 6.74 -48.73 -11.43
C ALA A 33 6.47 -48.07 -10.07
N GLN A 34 6.46 -48.84 -8.98
CA GLN A 34 6.33 -48.31 -7.62
C GLN A 34 7.48 -47.38 -7.25
N GLY A 35 8.72 -47.73 -7.63
CA GLY A 35 9.89 -46.88 -7.42
C GLY A 35 9.76 -45.54 -8.17
N ILE A 36 9.33 -45.57 -9.44
CA ILE A 36 9.11 -44.37 -10.25
C ILE A 36 7.98 -43.50 -9.66
N ILE A 37 6.87 -44.11 -9.24
CA ILE A 37 5.78 -43.39 -8.59
C ILE A 37 6.27 -42.74 -7.29
N GLY A 38 7.09 -43.42 -6.50
CA GLY A 38 7.69 -42.88 -5.28
C GLY A 38 8.57 -41.66 -5.55
N THR A 39 9.44 -41.72 -6.57
CA THR A 39 10.31 -40.59 -6.92
C THR A 39 9.53 -39.41 -7.49
N LEU A 40 8.52 -39.66 -8.34
CA LEU A 40 7.63 -38.60 -8.83
C LEU A 40 6.84 -37.95 -7.68
N SER A 41 6.32 -38.75 -6.75
CA SER A 41 5.56 -38.23 -5.60
C SER A 41 6.42 -37.35 -4.71
N ALA A 42 7.65 -37.78 -4.40
CA ALA A 42 8.60 -36.97 -3.65
C ALA A 42 8.99 -35.69 -4.40
N GLY A 43 9.14 -35.77 -5.73
CA GLY A 43 9.40 -34.62 -6.59
C GLY A 43 8.24 -33.61 -6.62
N LEU A 44 7.01 -34.11 -6.68
CA LEU A 44 5.80 -33.27 -6.60
C LEU A 44 5.68 -32.61 -5.23
N GLU A 45 5.86 -33.35 -4.14
CA GLU A 45 5.81 -32.79 -2.78
C GLU A 45 6.87 -31.70 -2.57
N SER A 46 8.08 -31.89 -3.10
CA SER A 46 9.13 -30.88 -3.08
C SER A 46 8.74 -29.61 -3.85
N ARG A 47 8.15 -29.77 -5.04
CA ARG A 47 7.66 -28.65 -5.85
C ARG A 47 6.50 -27.93 -5.17
N ASP A 48 5.55 -28.65 -4.60
CA ASP A 48 4.41 -28.07 -3.89
C ASP A 48 4.88 -27.25 -2.68
N LYS A 49 5.87 -27.75 -1.94
CA LYS A 49 6.52 -26.98 -0.86
C LYS A 49 7.19 -25.71 -1.37
N ALA A 50 7.87 -25.78 -2.52
CA ALA A 50 8.49 -24.60 -3.13
C ALA A 50 7.45 -23.58 -3.59
N ILE A 51 6.37 -24.04 -4.25
CA ILE A 51 5.26 -23.20 -4.69
C ILE A 51 4.58 -22.53 -3.48
N ALA A 52 4.32 -23.28 -2.41
CA ALA A 52 3.72 -22.73 -1.19
C ALA A 52 4.59 -21.62 -0.57
N ARG A 53 5.91 -21.82 -0.52
CA ARG A 53 6.85 -20.78 -0.04
C ARG A 53 6.84 -19.54 -0.93
N LEU A 54 6.88 -19.73 -2.25
CA LEU A 54 6.84 -18.61 -3.20
C LEU A 54 5.52 -17.83 -3.11
N GLN A 55 4.40 -18.52 -2.89
CA GLN A 55 3.10 -17.87 -2.69
C GLN A 55 3.06 -17.06 -1.40
N ASP A 56 3.63 -17.58 -0.31
CA ASP A 56 3.72 -16.88 0.98
C ASP A 56 4.61 -15.63 0.89
N GLU A 57 5.76 -15.76 0.22
CA GLU A 57 6.67 -14.64 -0.04
C GLU A 57 6.01 -13.58 -0.93
N ALA A 58 5.32 -13.99 -2.00
CA ALA A 58 4.61 -13.07 -2.88
C ALA A 58 3.50 -12.29 -2.15
N ARG A 59 2.74 -12.96 -1.25
CA ARG A 59 1.74 -12.29 -0.41
C ARG A 59 2.39 -11.26 0.51
N THR A 60 3.47 -11.66 1.18
CA THR A 60 4.22 -10.79 2.07
C THR A 60 4.78 -9.56 1.35
N LEU A 61 5.33 -9.74 0.14
CA LEU A 61 5.82 -8.64 -0.68
C LEU A 61 4.68 -7.71 -1.13
N ALA A 62 3.53 -8.25 -1.52
CA ALA A 62 2.37 -7.46 -1.90
C ALA A 62 1.88 -6.58 -0.72
N ASP A 63 1.82 -7.14 0.48
CA ASP A 63 1.44 -6.39 1.69
C ASP A 63 2.44 -5.28 2.02
N GLN A 64 3.75 -5.57 1.90
CA GLN A 64 4.80 -4.58 2.09
C GLN A 64 4.74 -3.46 1.05
N GLU A 65 4.51 -3.81 -0.22
CA GLU A 65 4.37 -2.83 -1.30
C GLU A 65 3.14 -1.94 -1.07
N GLN A 66 2.02 -2.52 -0.65
CA GLN A 66 0.82 -1.76 -0.29
C GLN A 66 1.11 -0.80 0.87
N ALA A 67 1.77 -1.27 1.94
CA ALA A 67 2.15 -0.42 3.07
C ALA A 67 3.09 0.72 2.63
N LEU A 68 4.05 0.43 1.73
CA LEU A 68 4.95 1.44 1.18
C LEU A 68 4.20 2.49 0.37
N ARG A 69 3.26 2.08 -0.50
CA ARG A 69 2.42 3.00 -1.28
C ARG A 69 1.55 3.88 -0.37
N GLN A 70 1.00 3.31 0.69
CA GLN A 70 0.24 4.07 1.70
C GLN A 70 1.13 5.10 2.39
N ALA A 71 2.32 4.71 2.85
CA ALA A 71 3.27 5.61 3.48
C ALA A 71 3.70 6.75 2.54
N GLN A 72 3.97 6.45 1.26
CA GLN A 72 4.30 7.47 0.25
C GLN A 72 3.13 8.44 0.04
N SER A 73 1.89 7.93 -0.05
CA SER A 73 0.71 8.78 -0.22
C SER A 73 0.49 9.72 0.97
N GLN A 74 0.68 9.22 2.19
CA GLN A 74 0.57 10.01 3.41
C GLN A 74 1.68 11.07 3.51
N ALA A 75 2.92 10.69 3.18
CA ALA A 75 4.03 11.62 3.14
C ALA A 75 3.81 12.72 2.09
N GLY A 76 3.28 12.37 0.92
CA GLY A 76 2.92 13.33 -0.13
C GLY A 76 1.81 14.29 0.31
N ALA A 77 0.76 13.78 0.96
CA ALA A 77 -0.31 14.61 1.52
C ALA A 77 0.20 15.57 2.61
N LEU A 78 1.07 15.07 3.51
CA LEU A 78 1.69 15.89 4.55
C LEU A 78 2.61 16.97 3.95
N ALA A 79 3.41 16.63 2.94
CA ALA A 79 4.27 17.58 2.25
C ALA A 79 3.45 18.69 1.57
N LEU A 80 2.36 18.33 0.88
CA LEU A 80 1.45 19.31 0.28
C LEU A 80 0.80 20.21 1.34
N GLN A 81 0.35 19.62 2.45
CA GLN A 81 -0.23 20.39 3.55
C GLN A 81 0.77 21.37 4.15
N ARG A 82 2.04 20.95 4.30
CA ARG A 82 3.13 21.80 4.78
C ARG A 82 3.40 22.95 3.82
N GLU A 83 3.45 22.68 2.52
CA GLU A 83 3.65 23.70 1.50
C GLU A 83 2.51 24.74 1.52
N LEU A 84 1.25 24.28 1.57
CA LEU A 84 0.08 25.17 1.69
C LEU A 84 0.05 25.98 2.99
N GLN A 85 0.63 25.45 4.07
CA GLN A 85 0.76 26.19 5.33
C GLN A 85 1.82 27.29 5.19
N ILE A 86 2.98 26.97 4.61
CA ILE A 86 4.07 27.93 4.37
C ILE A 86 3.59 29.06 3.45
N GLN A 87 2.89 28.74 2.36
CA GLN A 87 2.33 29.75 1.45
C GLN A 87 1.34 30.67 2.16
N ARG A 88 0.42 30.12 2.97
CA ARG A 88 -0.52 30.95 3.73
C ARG A 88 0.16 31.86 4.74
N GLU A 89 1.18 31.37 5.44
CA GLU A 89 1.97 32.18 6.36
C GLU A 89 2.72 33.30 5.61
N HIS A 90 3.29 32.97 4.44
CA HIS A 90 3.99 33.94 3.58
C HIS A 90 3.05 35.02 3.02
N ASP A 91 1.89 34.63 2.50
CA ASP A 91 0.89 35.55 1.95
C ASP A 91 0.32 36.46 3.05
N ALA A 92 0.11 35.93 4.25
CA ALA A 92 -0.32 36.71 5.40
C ALA A 92 0.71 37.78 5.76
N ASP A 93 2.00 37.43 5.80
CA ASP A 93 3.09 38.37 6.05
C ASP A 93 3.19 39.45 4.95
N GLU A 94 3.06 39.08 3.68
CA GLU A 94 3.04 40.05 2.58
C GLU A 94 1.84 40.99 2.67
N SER A 95 0.63 40.45 2.93
CA SER A 95 -0.58 41.26 3.08
C SER A 95 -0.47 42.24 4.25
N LEU A 96 0.15 41.83 5.37
CA LEU A 96 0.39 42.68 6.54
C LEU A 96 1.42 43.78 6.22
N ARG A 97 2.49 43.44 5.48
CA ARG A 97 3.46 44.43 4.99
C ARG A 97 2.80 45.43 4.03
N ALA A 98 1.98 44.98 3.10
CA ALA A 98 1.26 45.85 2.18
C ALA A 98 0.28 46.77 2.91
N TRP A 99 -0.48 46.24 3.88
CA TRP A 99 -1.38 47.04 4.72
C TRP A 99 -0.63 48.08 5.55
N SER A 100 0.51 47.72 6.15
CA SER A 100 1.30 48.65 6.96
C SER A 100 2.03 49.71 6.12
N ALA A 101 2.40 49.40 4.88
CA ALA A 101 2.97 50.35 3.93
C ALA A 101 1.91 51.26 3.27
N ALA A 102 0.64 50.87 3.27
CA ALA A 102 -0.43 51.69 2.73
C ALA A 102 -0.58 52.99 3.52
N ALA A 103 -0.81 54.11 2.81
CA ALA A 103 -1.00 55.40 3.45
C ALA A 103 -2.20 55.34 4.40
N LEU A 104 -2.02 55.84 5.65
CA LEU A 104 -3.10 55.84 6.63
C LEU A 104 -4.35 56.52 6.04
N PRO A 105 -5.55 56.00 6.30
CA PRO A 105 -6.79 56.66 5.91
C PRO A 105 -6.84 58.07 6.51
N ASP A 106 -7.40 59.03 5.77
CA ASP A 106 -7.48 60.43 6.24
C ASP A 106 -8.31 60.58 7.52
N ALA A 107 -9.20 59.64 7.82
CA ALA A 107 -9.89 59.55 9.10
C ALA A 107 -8.92 59.31 10.27
N ALA A 108 -7.96 58.39 10.12
CA ALA A 108 -6.97 58.08 11.14
C ALA A 108 -5.97 59.23 11.34
N LYS A 109 -5.51 59.86 10.25
CA LYS A 109 -4.66 61.07 10.32
C LYS A 109 -5.36 62.21 11.08
N ARG A 110 -6.64 62.46 10.80
CA ARG A 110 -7.44 63.51 11.47
C ARG A 110 -7.75 63.19 12.93
N LEU A 111 -7.83 61.91 13.31
CA LEU A 111 -7.99 61.49 14.71
C LEU A 111 -6.69 61.68 15.50
N HIS A 112 -5.55 61.39 14.88
CA HIS A 112 -4.23 61.52 15.51
C HIS A 112 -3.77 62.97 15.64
N GLN A 113 -4.26 63.86 14.77
CA GLN A 113 -4.26 65.31 14.98
C GLN A 113 -5.19 65.67 16.13
N ARG A 114 -4.76 65.36 17.37
CA ARG A 114 -5.53 65.60 18.58
C ARG A 114 -5.40 67.07 19.00
N PRO A 115 -6.50 67.82 19.12
CA PRO A 115 -6.54 69.05 19.90
C PRO A 115 -6.34 68.71 21.39
N ALA A 116 -5.66 69.55 22.16
CA ALA A 116 -5.61 69.38 23.61
C ALA A 116 -7.01 69.64 24.20
N PHE A 117 -7.67 68.59 24.70
CA PHE A 117 -8.96 68.70 25.37
C PHE A 117 -8.76 68.81 26.89
N SER A 118 -9.41 69.78 27.51
CA SER A 118 -9.29 70.06 28.94
C SER A 118 -10.23 69.21 29.81
N ASN A 119 -11.25 68.58 29.22
CA ASN A 119 -12.21 67.71 29.91
C ASN A 119 -12.81 66.63 28.98
N ALA A 120 -13.46 65.61 29.57
CA ALA A 120 -14.04 64.48 28.84
C ALA A 120 -15.30 64.84 28.02
N ARG A 121 -16.02 65.90 28.39
CA ARG A 121 -17.24 66.35 27.70
C ARG A 121 -16.91 67.00 26.35
N ASP A 122 -15.86 67.80 26.29
CA ASP A 122 -15.38 68.45 25.07
C ASP A 122 -14.85 67.42 24.07
N TYR A 123 -14.26 66.34 24.56
CA TYR A 123 -13.86 65.20 23.74
C TYR A 123 -15.06 64.51 23.07
N LEU A 124 -16.12 64.22 23.85
CA LEU A 124 -17.34 63.59 23.33
C LEU A 124 -18.10 64.51 22.36
N ALA A 125 -18.13 65.81 22.61
CA ALA A 125 -18.74 66.80 21.71
C ALA A 125 -18.01 66.92 20.37
N TRP A 126 -16.67 66.88 20.39
CA TRP A 126 -15.84 66.88 19.18
C TRP A 126 -16.00 65.60 18.35
N LEU A 127 -16.10 64.44 19.00
CA LEU A 127 -16.37 63.15 18.35
C LEU A 127 -17.74 63.11 17.67
N SER A 128 -18.79 63.52 18.39
CA SER A 128 -20.17 63.52 17.90
C SER A 128 -20.42 64.52 16.76
N THR A 129 -19.66 65.62 16.71
CA THR A 129 -19.70 66.56 15.57
C THR A 129 -18.98 66.00 14.34
N ARG A 130 -18.01 65.10 14.52
CA ARG A 130 -17.20 64.51 13.43
C ARG A 130 -17.81 63.25 12.79
N ASP A 131 -18.72 62.55 13.47
CA ASP A 131 -19.39 61.33 12.96
C ASP A 131 -20.55 61.63 11.99
N GLN A 132 -20.83 62.91 11.73
CA GLN A 132 -21.71 63.33 10.65
C GLN A 132 -20.98 63.17 9.31
N LEU A 133 -21.12 62.00 8.69
CA LEU A 133 -20.75 61.81 7.29
C LEU A 133 -21.53 62.81 6.41
N PRO A 134 -20.90 63.48 5.43
CA PRO A 134 -21.62 64.27 4.45
C PRO A 134 -22.54 63.35 3.64
N ASP A 135 -23.82 63.69 3.54
CA ASP A 135 -24.79 63.03 2.65
C ASP A 135 -24.28 63.11 1.19
N PRO A 136 -23.97 61.98 0.52
CA PRO A 136 -23.56 62.01 -0.87
C PRO A 136 -24.80 62.22 -1.75
N ARG A 137 -25.17 63.48 -1.92
CA ARG A 137 -26.07 63.91 -2.99
C ARG A 137 -25.38 65.01 -3.77
N HIS A 138 -24.89 64.66 -4.96
CA HIS A 138 -25.11 65.37 -6.22
C HIS A 138 -24.41 64.63 -7.37
#